data_AF-A0A8J7PBR8-F1
#
_entry.id   AF-A0A8J7PBR8-F1
#
_cell.length_a   1.000
_cell.length_b   1.000
_cell.length_c   1.000
_cell.angle_alpha   90.00
_cell.angle_beta   90.00
_cell.angle_gamma   90.00
#
_symmetry.space_group_name_H-M   'P 1'
#
loop_
_entity.id
_entity.type
_entity.pdbx_description
1 polymer ?
#
loop_
_entity_poly.entity_id
_entity_poly.type
_entity_poly.pdbx_seq_one_letter_code
_entity_poly.pdbx_strand_id
1 'polypeptide(L)'
;MSTFTTPQKFSPALVPGGRSQEAASQANSFQTTSIDEALIIELIDNSDIVSRETLEEVLVLSKLNGKSSLNVLFESGFIAAADYKAFIGCHNIVLTGVLHKPWAIACLQRSINEFVPFESMLESMELHPLTAFSDSKLGRLAIATQLVTAMEFEQARRFSLKNGFTIGQSFVNLGFLCSTSYKLLLQCFSLQCLGQDVSVLRDLVKSAGFDFMRRGINGSKQHNVSLTNSLSAYEKALGENGLNKGLELILSAGVMDEFSVLSMIEDSLEQNLAFRTVFAESFGSNYILESAVKLANLVESGEFAKEMAVRMLQDAFLQFNPQ
;
A
#
# COMPACT_ATOMS: atom_id res chain seq x y z
N MET A 1 54.15 27.81 -36.37
CA MET A 1 54.60 26.84 -35.34
C MET A 1 53.48 25.83 -35.18
N SER A 2 53.62 24.71 -35.88
CA SER A 2 52.69 23.58 -35.85
C SER A 2 53.44 22.42 -35.22
N THR A 3 52.89 21.78 -34.19
CA THR A 3 53.22 20.39 -33.88
C THR A 3 52.02 19.72 -33.24
N PHE A 4 51.46 18.78 -34.01
CA PHE A 4 50.64 17.66 -33.57
C PHE A 4 51.33 16.90 -32.44
N THR A 5 50.54 16.37 -31.49
CA THR A 5 50.97 15.25 -30.66
C THR A 5 49.79 14.29 -30.47
N THR A 6 49.95 13.11 -31.05
CA THR A 6 49.09 11.94 -30.93
C THR A 6 49.14 11.37 -29.50
N PRO A 7 48.03 10.87 -28.93
CA PRO A 7 48.09 10.12 -27.69
C PRO A 7 48.50 8.66 -27.91
N GLN A 8 49.42 8.21 -27.07
CA GLN A 8 49.95 6.85 -27.00
C GLN A 8 48.85 5.83 -26.64
N LYS A 9 48.91 4.67 -27.32
CA LYS A 9 48.17 3.44 -26.99
C LYS A 9 48.55 2.98 -25.58
N PHE A 10 47.58 2.93 -24.67
CA PHE A 10 47.64 2.10 -23.47
C PHE A 10 46.81 0.85 -23.69
N SER A 11 47.48 -0.30 -23.68
CA SER A 11 46.86 -1.62 -23.60
C SER A 11 46.19 -1.78 -22.22
N PRO A 12 44.92 -2.20 -22.12
CA PRO A 12 44.35 -2.56 -20.83
C PRO A 12 44.83 -3.95 -20.43
N ALA A 13 45.38 -4.03 -19.22
CA ALA A 13 45.76 -5.25 -18.54
C ALA A 13 44.55 -6.20 -18.38
N LEU A 14 44.83 -7.50 -18.48
CA LEU A 14 43.91 -8.57 -18.15
C LEU A 14 43.32 -8.35 -16.75
N VAL A 15 41.99 -8.15 -16.67
CA VAL A 15 41.23 -8.31 -15.44
C VAL A 15 40.73 -9.75 -15.38
N PRO A 16 40.95 -10.49 -14.27
CA PRO A 16 40.46 -11.87 -14.14
C PRO A 16 38.94 -11.87 -14.14
N GLY A 17 38.36 -12.55 -15.14
CA GLY A 17 36.95 -12.87 -15.18
C GLY A 17 36.56 -13.87 -14.09
N GLY A 18 35.31 -13.78 -13.67
CA GLY A 18 34.68 -14.74 -12.75
C GLY A 18 34.18 -14.09 -11.48
N ARG A 19 33.02 -13.41 -11.57
CA ARG A 19 32.03 -13.24 -10.48
C ARG A 19 30.77 -12.44 -10.87
N SER A 20 30.76 -11.77 -12.02
CA SER A 20 29.60 -10.94 -12.43
C SER A 20 28.60 -11.63 -13.36
N GLN A 21 28.85 -12.87 -13.79
CA GLN A 21 27.91 -13.63 -14.63
C GLN A 21 27.12 -14.70 -13.85
N GLU A 22 27.54 -15.07 -12.64
CA GLU A 22 26.81 -16.05 -11.81
C GLU A 22 25.63 -15.43 -11.05
N ALA A 23 25.68 -14.14 -10.72
CA ALA A 23 24.58 -13.44 -10.05
C ALA A 23 23.40 -13.10 -11.00
N ALA A 24 23.66 -12.92 -12.29
CA ALA A 24 22.63 -12.65 -13.30
C ALA A 24 21.94 -13.94 -13.82
N SER A 25 22.54 -15.10 -13.55
CA SER A 25 22.05 -16.41 -14.04
C SER A 25 21.11 -17.11 -13.06
N GLN A 26 20.92 -16.58 -11.85
CA GLN A 26 20.02 -17.14 -10.83
C GLN A 26 18.61 -16.51 -10.83
N ALA A 27 18.34 -15.52 -11.69
CA ALA A 27 17.04 -14.87 -11.80
C ALA A 27 16.08 -15.51 -12.83
N ASN A 28 16.50 -16.59 -13.52
CA ASN A 28 15.75 -17.16 -14.65
C ASN A 28 15.36 -18.64 -14.50
N SER A 29 15.30 -19.17 -13.28
CA SER A 29 14.66 -20.48 -13.04
C SER A 29 13.31 -20.30 -12.34
N PHE A 30 12.32 -19.80 -13.08
CA PHE A 30 10.92 -20.12 -12.76
C PHE A 30 10.74 -21.62 -13.05
N GLN A 31 11.09 -22.43 -12.07
CA GLN A 31 10.75 -23.85 -12.03
C GLN A 31 9.23 -23.94 -12.25
N THR A 32 8.80 -24.82 -13.16
CA THR A 32 7.40 -25.16 -13.37
C THR A 32 6.84 -25.76 -12.10
N THR A 33 6.40 -24.90 -11.20
CA THR A 33 5.48 -25.22 -10.11
C THR A 33 4.25 -25.86 -10.73
N SER A 34 3.73 -26.91 -10.08
CA SER A 34 2.41 -27.43 -10.40
C SER A 34 1.46 -26.24 -10.45
N ILE A 35 0.84 -26.00 -11.61
CA ILE A 35 -0.11 -24.92 -11.77
C ILE A 35 -1.26 -25.17 -10.79
N ASP A 36 -1.48 -24.24 -9.86
CA ASP A 36 -2.61 -24.28 -8.97
C ASP A 36 -3.85 -23.90 -9.78
N GLU A 37 -4.58 -24.92 -10.20
CA GLU A 37 -5.74 -24.77 -11.06
C GLU A 37 -6.81 -23.87 -10.44
N ALA A 38 -7.01 -23.94 -9.12
CA ALA A 38 -8.01 -23.10 -8.44
C ALA A 38 -7.64 -21.62 -8.51
N LEU A 39 -6.35 -21.30 -8.30
CA LEU A 39 -5.86 -19.94 -8.41
C LEU A 39 -5.94 -19.43 -9.85
N ILE A 40 -5.60 -20.25 -10.85
CA ILE A 40 -5.71 -19.86 -12.26
C ILE A 40 -7.15 -19.55 -12.65
N ILE A 41 -8.11 -20.38 -12.24
CA ILE A 41 -9.54 -20.14 -12.51
C ILE A 41 -9.97 -18.82 -11.90
N GLU A 42 -9.56 -18.54 -10.66
CA GLU A 42 -9.84 -17.26 -10.01
C GLU A 42 -9.23 -16.08 -10.78
N LEU A 43 -7.97 -16.19 -11.23
CA LEU A 43 -7.32 -15.13 -12.00
C LEU A 43 -8.02 -14.88 -13.34
N ILE A 44 -8.51 -15.93 -14.02
CA ILE A 44 -9.23 -15.80 -15.29
C ILE A 44 -10.61 -15.14 -15.08
N ASP A 45 -11.35 -15.57 -14.06
CA ASP A 45 -12.67 -15.00 -13.73
C ASP A 45 -12.57 -13.51 -13.41
N ASN A 46 -11.48 -13.09 -12.76
CA ASN A 46 -11.24 -11.69 -12.43
C ASN A 46 -10.51 -10.90 -13.54
N SER A 47 -10.06 -11.50 -14.63
CA SER A 47 -9.29 -10.76 -15.65
C SER A 47 -10.17 -10.13 -16.75
N ASP A 48 -11.48 -10.38 -16.74
CA ASP A 48 -12.46 -9.92 -17.75
C ASP A 48 -12.11 -10.27 -19.22
N ILE A 49 -11.20 -11.22 -19.45
CA ILE A 49 -10.79 -11.62 -20.81
C ILE A 49 -11.85 -12.50 -21.48
N VAL A 50 -12.45 -13.40 -20.70
CA VAL A 50 -13.43 -14.36 -21.20
C VAL A 50 -14.74 -14.18 -20.46
N SER A 51 -15.83 -14.41 -21.18
CA SER A 51 -17.15 -14.47 -20.55
C SER A 51 -17.23 -15.65 -19.59
N ARG A 52 -18.10 -15.54 -18.58
CA ARG A 52 -18.36 -16.63 -17.63
C ARG A 52 -18.82 -17.91 -18.33
N GLU A 53 -19.62 -17.78 -19.38
CA GLU A 53 -20.08 -18.90 -20.21
C GLU A 53 -18.89 -19.62 -20.88
N THR A 54 -17.97 -18.84 -21.48
CA THR A 54 -16.75 -19.38 -22.09
C THR A 54 -15.85 -20.05 -21.05
N LEU A 55 -15.75 -19.48 -19.84
CA LEU A 55 -14.98 -20.08 -18.75
C LEU A 55 -15.57 -21.44 -18.34
N GLU A 56 -16.89 -21.57 -18.25
CA GLU A 56 -17.56 -22.84 -17.94
C GLU A 56 -17.27 -23.92 -19.00
N GLU A 57 -17.29 -23.56 -20.29
CA GLU A 57 -16.93 -24.48 -21.38
C GLU A 57 -15.45 -24.93 -21.28
N VAL A 58 -14.55 -23.99 -21.00
CA VAL A 58 -13.12 -24.25 -20.80
C VAL A 58 -12.90 -25.20 -19.62
N LEU A 59 -13.63 -25.02 -18.52
CA LEU A 59 -13.53 -25.89 -17.35
C LEU A 59 -13.95 -27.34 -17.66
N VAL A 60 -14.97 -27.52 -18.50
CA VAL A 60 -15.38 -28.84 -18.97
C VAL A 60 -14.30 -29.47 -19.85
N LEU A 61 -13.77 -28.71 -20.81
CA LEU A 61 -12.70 -29.17 -21.71
C LEU A 61 -11.40 -29.48 -20.97
N SER A 62 -11.04 -28.68 -19.96
CA SER A 62 -9.90 -28.89 -19.08
C SER A 62 -9.98 -30.25 -18.38
N LYS A 63 -11.15 -30.57 -17.78
CA LYS A 63 -11.40 -31.86 -17.12
C LYS A 63 -11.36 -33.04 -18.09
N LEU A 64 -11.92 -32.89 -19.29
CA LEU A 64 -11.93 -33.93 -20.31
C LEU A 64 -10.53 -34.25 -20.84
N ASN A 65 -9.71 -33.21 -21.06
CA ASN A 65 -8.39 -33.34 -21.67
C ASN A 65 -7.26 -33.53 -20.63
N GLY A 66 -7.54 -33.38 -19.34
CA GLY A 66 -6.53 -33.44 -18.28
C GLY A 66 -5.48 -32.33 -18.37
N LYS A 67 -5.85 -31.16 -18.90
CA LYS A 67 -4.98 -29.98 -19.06
C LYS A 67 -5.47 -28.83 -18.18
N SER A 68 -4.60 -27.90 -17.82
CA SER A 68 -5.02 -26.68 -17.12
C SER A 68 -5.95 -25.82 -17.97
N SER A 69 -6.86 -25.09 -17.33
CA SER A 69 -7.81 -24.18 -17.99
C SER A 69 -7.08 -23.13 -18.82
N LEU A 70 -5.92 -22.65 -18.35
CA LEU A 70 -5.08 -21.71 -19.08
C LEU A 70 -4.52 -22.31 -20.38
N ASN A 71 -4.10 -23.59 -20.37
CA ASN A 71 -3.63 -24.27 -21.58
C ASN A 71 -4.77 -24.46 -22.58
N VAL A 72 -5.97 -24.80 -22.12
CA VAL A 72 -7.15 -24.93 -22.98
C VAL A 72 -7.49 -23.57 -23.62
N LEU A 73 -7.51 -22.48 -22.85
CA LEU A 73 -7.74 -21.14 -23.39
C LEU A 73 -6.75 -20.75 -24.48
N PHE A 74 -5.47 -21.07 -24.29
CA PHE A 74 -4.43 -20.80 -25.26
C PHE A 74 -4.58 -21.67 -26.52
N GLU A 75 -4.79 -22.98 -26.36
CA GLU A 75 -4.97 -23.91 -27.49
C GLU A 75 -6.25 -23.63 -28.30
N SER A 76 -7.31 -23.18 -27.63
CA SER A 76 -8.56 -22.76 -28.27
C SER A 76 -8.48 -21.36 -28.90
N GLY A 77 -7.38 -20.62 -28.70
CA GLY A 77 -7.14 -19.31 -29.32
C GLY A 77 -7.89 -18.15 -28.66
N PHE A 78 -8.38 -18.31 -27.42
CA PHE A 78 -9.03 -17.23 -26.67
C PHE A 78 -8.04 -16.22 -26.09
N ILE A 79 -6.80 -16.63 -25.85
CA ILE A 79 -5.75 -15.77 -25.28
C ILE A 79 -4.49 -15.83 -26.15
N ALA A 80 -3.76 -14.71 -26.22
CA ALA A 80 -2.49 -14.66 -26.93
C ALA A 80 -1.34 -15.22 -26.07
N ALA A 81 -0.19 -15.48 -26.71
CA ALA A 81 1.00 -15.95 -26.01
C ALA A 81 1.54 -14.92 -24.99
N ALA A 82 1.25 -13.63 -25.18
CA ALA A 82 1.59 -12.57 -24.23
C ALA A 82 0.74 -12.68 -22.96
N ASP A 83 -0.59 -12.81 -23.11
CA ASP A 83 -1.54 -12.95 -22.00
C ASP A 83 -1.26 -14.24 -21.21
N TYR A 84 -0.99 -15.34 -21.91
CA TYR A 84 -0.59 -16.60 -21.28
C TYR A 84 0.61 -16.41 -20.35
N LYS A 85 1.65 -15.67 -20.78
CA LYS A 85 2.81 -15.36 -19.94
C LYS A 85 2.44 -14.45 -18.77
N ALA A 86 1.55 -13.49 -18.97
CA ALA A 86 1.07 -12.60 -17.92
C ALA A 86 0.33 -13.38 -16.81
N PHE A 87 -0.55 -14.33 -17.17
CA PHE A 87 -1.22 -15.21 -16.21
C PHE A 87 -0.23 -16.04 -15.40
N ILE A 88 0.76 -16.65 -16.04
CA ILE A 88 1.78 -17.42 -15.34
C ILE A 88 2.61 -16.55 -14.38
N GLY A 89 2.98 -15.33 -14.82
CA GLY A 89 3.67 -14.36 -13.98
C GLY A 89 2.86 -13.98 -12.74
N CYS A 90 1.59 -13.61 -12.94
CA CYS A 90 0.66 -13.27 -11.87
C CYS A 90 0.44 -14.43 -10.90
N HIS A 91 0.16 -15.63 -11.43
CA HIS A 91 0.02 -16.86 -10.64
C HIS A 91 1.22 -17.11 -9.75
N ASN A 92 2.44 -17.04 -10.30
CA ASN A 92 3.65 -17.31 -9.53
C ASN A 92 3.89 -16.28 -8.42
N ILE A 93 3.61 -15.00 -8.69
CA ILE A 93 3.75 -13.93 -7.70
C ILE A 93 2.75 -14.10 -6.55
N VAL A 94 1.51 -14.48 -6.85
CA VAL A 94 0.48 -14.73 -5.84
C VAL A 94 0.78 -16.00 -5.06
N LEU A 95 1.15 -17.09 -5.74
CA LEU A 95 1.48 -18.38 -5.13
C LEU A 95 2.67 -18.28 -4.16
N THR A 96 3.70 -17.51 -4.53
CA THR A 96 4.87 -17.27 -3.67
C THR A 96 4.57 -16.29 -2.53
N GLY A 97 3.40 -15.64 -2.54
CA GLY A 97 2.97 -14.70 -1.52
C GLY A 97 3.84 -13.45 -1.47
N VAL A 98 4.38 -13.03 -2.62
CA VAL A 98 5.22 -11.82 -2.73
C VAL A 98 4.37 -10.56 -2.85
N LEU A 99 3.25 -10.65 -3.57
CA LEU A 99 2.33 -9.54 -3.81
C LEU A 99 0.92 -9.91 -3.33
N HIS A 100 0.23 -8.93 -2.77
CA HIS A 100 -1.15 -9.02 -2.37
C HIS A 100 -2.04 -9.34 -3.58
N LYS A 101 -2.85 -10.41 -3.48
CA LYS A 101 -3.61 -10.96 -4.61
C LYS A 101 -4.47 -9.93 -5.36
N PRO A 102 -5.29 -9.08 -4.69
CA PRO A 102 -6.03 -8.01 -5.35
C PRO A 102 -5.17 -7.08 -6.21
N TRP A 103 -3.96 -6.70 -5.74
CA TRP A 103 -3.05 -5.86 -6.51
C TRP A 103 -2.44 -6.60 -7.70
N ALA A 104 -2.14 -7.90 -7.55
CA ALA A 104 -1.69 -8.74 -8.65
C ALA A 104 -2.75 -8.88 -9.75
N ILE A 105 -4.03 -9.04 -9.37
CA ILE A 105 -5.17 -9.09 -10.29
C ILE A 105 -5.33 -7.76 -11.03
N ALA A 106 -5.31 -6.62 -10.31
CA ALA A 106 -5.41 -5.30 -10.94
C ALA A 106 -4.25 -5.05 -11.92
N CYS A 107 -3.04 -5.47 -11.56
CA CYS A 107 -1.87 -5.42 -12.44
C CYS A 107 -2.05 -6.30 -13.68
N LEU A 108 -2.57 -7.51 -13.52
CA LEU A 108 -2.86 -8.43 -14.63
C LEU A 108 -3.89 -7.82 -15.59
N GLN A 109 -5.04 -7.35 -15.08
CA GLN A 109 -6.06 -6.68 -15.88
C GLN A 109 -5.50 -5.52 -16.68
N ARG A 110 -4.70 -4.67 -16.03
CA ARG A 110 -4.09 -3.51 -16.69
C ARG A 110 -3.04 -3.90 -17.73
N SER A 111 -2.22 -4.91 -17.43
CA SER A 111 -1.24 -5.50 -18.36
C SER A 111 -1.90 -5.99 -19.65
N ILE A 112 -3.04 -6.68 -19.53
CA ILE A 112 -3.81 -7.17 -20.66
C ILE A 112 -4.44 -6.00 -21.43
N ASN A 113 -5.12 -5.09 -20.74
CA ASN A 113 -5.84 -3.97 -21.36
C ASN A 113 -4.90 -2.98 -22.09
N GLU A 114 -3.71 -2.75 -21.56
CA GLU A 114 -2.71 -1.85 -22.14
C GLU A 114 -1.73 -2.58 -23.08
N PHE A 115 -1.85 -3.90 -23.23
CA PHE A 115 -0.96 -4.75 -24.03
C PHE A 115 0.52 -4.63 -23.64
N VAL A 116 0.79 -4.48 -22.33
CA VAL A 116 2.13 -4.33 -21.75
C VAL A 116 2.50 -5.63 -21.02
N PRO A 117 3.76 -6.13 -21.10
CA PRO A 117 4.18 -7.29 -20.33
C PRO A 117 3.96 -7.10 -18.82
N PHE A 118 3.51 -8.16 -18.14
CA PHE A 118 3.16 -8.14 -16.72
C PHE A 118 4.28 -7.58 -15.83
N GLU A 119 5.54 -7.96 -16.08
CA GLU A 119 6.69 -7.46 -15.30
C GLU A 119 6.86 -5.93 -15.44
N SER A 120 6.73 -5.41 -16.65
CA SER A 120 6.78 -3.97 -16.89
C SER A 120 5.59 -3.25 -16.28
N MET A 121 4.42 -3.90 -16.23
CA MET A 121 3.25 -3.35 -15.56
C MET A 121 3.46 -3.26 -14.04
N LEU A 122 4.08 -4.26 -13.42
CA LEU A 122 4.45 -4.21 -11.99
C LEU A 122 5.35 -3.02 -11.67
N GLU A 123 6.32 -2.71 -12.53
CA GLU A 123 7.16 -1.53 -12.36
C GLU A 123 6.34 -0.23 -12.51
N SER A 124 5.49 -0.14 -13.53
CA SER A 124 4.68 1.06 -13.79
C SER A 124 3.66 1.36 -12.71
N MET A 125 3.16 0.33 -12.02
CA MET A 125 2.22 0.46 -10.90
C MET A 125 2.94 0.55 -9.55
N GLU A 126 4.28 0.62 -9.52
CA GLU A 126 5.08 0.61 -8.29
C GLU A 126 4.83 -0.62 -7.39
N LEU A 127 4.52 -1.76 -7.99
CA LEU A 127 4.24 -3.05 -7.31
C LEU A 127 5.38 -4.06 -7.46
N HIS A 128 6.46 -3.70 -8.15
CA HIS A 128 7.57 -4.60 -8.39
C HIS A 128 8.33 -4.92 -7.08
N PRO A 129 8.61 -6.20 -6.74
CA PRO A 129 9.11 -6.59 -5.42
C PRO A 129 10.40 -5.91 -4.96
N LEU A 130 11.28 -5.54 -5.90
CA LEU A 130 12.55 -4.89 -5.58
C LEU A 130 12.45 -3.39 -5.34
N THR A 131 11.40 -2.74 -5.86
CA THR A 131 11.30 -1.27 -5.94
C THR A 131 10.00 -0.71 -5.38
N ALA A 132 8.98 -1.54 -5.14
CA ALA A 132 7.68 -1.09 -4.65
C ALA A 132 7.80 -0.22 -3.41
N PHE A 133 7.14 0.95 -3.40
CA PHE A 133 7.15 1.93 -2.32
C PHE A 133 8.54 2.50 -1.93
N SER A 134 9.59 2.34 -2.76
CA SER A 134 10.92 2.89 -2.45
C SER A 134 10.92 4.41 -2.25
N ASP A 135 9.98 5.09 -2.90
CA ASP A 135 9.82 6.55 -2.84
C ASP A 135 8.77 7.04 -1.82
N SER A 136 8.27 6.15 -0.95
CA SER A 136 7.33 6.51 0.12
C SER A 136 7.84 7.69 0.94
N LYS A 137 7.04 8.76 0.99
CA LYS A 137 7.36 9.97 1.76
C LYS A 137 7.31 9.67 3.26
N LEU A 138 6.33 8.89 3.70
CA LEU A 138 6.21 8.43 5.07
C LEU A 138 7.42 7.57 5.48
N GLY A 139 7.85 6.63 4.62
CA GLY A 139 9.02 5.80 4.85
C GLY A 139 10.29 6.63 5.02
N ARG A 140 10.53 7.59 4.12
CA ARG A 140 11.64 8.54 4.23
C ARG A 140 11.56 9.37 5.51
N LEU A 141 10.38 9.86 5.85
CA LEU A 141 10.17 10.65 7.07
C LEU A 141 10.41 9.82 8.33
N ALA A 142 9.96 8.57 8.37
CA ALA A 142 10.15 7.67 9.51
C ALA A 142 11.63 7.39 9.76
N ILE A 143 12.41 7.20 8.69
CA ILE A 143 13.88 7.07 8.76
C ILE A 143 14.52 8.39 9.21
N ALA A 144 14.09 9.51 8.63
CA ALA A 144 14.68 10.82 8.91
C ALA A 144 14.39 11.32 10.34
N THR A 145 13.22 10.96 10.88
CA THR A 145 12.83 11.20 12.28
C THR A 145 13.37 10.14 13.24
N GLN A 146 14.10 9.15 12.74
CA GLN A 146 14.78 8.12 13.54
C GLN A 146 13.83 7.18 14.30
N LEU A 147 12.58 7.08 13.84
CA LEU A 147 11.58 6.16 14.40
C LEU A 147 11.78 4.71 13.92
N VAL A 148 12.31 4.55 12.71
CA VAL A 148 12.62 3.26 12.09
C VAL A 148 13.97 3.30 11.39
N THR A 149 14.62 2.14 11.28
CA THR A 149 15.84 2.00 10.49
C THR A 149 15.54 1.70 9.02
N ALA A 150 16.53 1.88 8.13
CA ALA A 150 16.40 1.50 6.72
C ALA A 150 16.12 -0.01 6.54
N MET A 151 16.66 -0.86 7.42
CA MET A 151 16.41 -2.31 7.40
C MET A 151 14.96 -2.64 7.80
N GLU A 152 14.43 -1.94 8.81
CA GLU A 152 13.04 -2.10 9.25
C GLU A 152 12.06 -1.56 8.21
N PHE A 153 12.41 -0.47 7.52
CA PHE A 153 11.66 0.02 6.37
C PHE A 153 11.60 -1.02 5.25
N GLU A 154 12.73 -1.63 4.87
CA GLU A 154 12.73 -2.67 3.84
C GLU A 154 11.88 -3.90 4.24
N GLN A 155 11.88 -4.27 5.52
CA GLN A 155 11.01 -5.34 6.02
C GLN A 155 9.53 -4.95 5.99
N ALA A 156 9.19 -3.73 6.42
CA ALA A 156 7.83 -3.20 6.37
C ALA A 156 7.32 -3.06 4.93
N ARG A 157 8.17 -2.64 4.00
CA ARG A 157 7.88 -2.54 2.56
C ARG A 157 7.46 -3.88 1.96
N ARG A 158 8.22 -4.94 2.25
CA ARG A 158 7.89 -6.30 1.79
C ARG A 158 6.62 -6.83 2.44
N PHE A 159 6.42 -6.52 3.71
CA PHE A 159 5.21 -6.91 4.44
C PHE A 159 3.95 -6.20 3.90
N SER A 160 4.07 -4.91 3.58
CA SER A 160 3.05 -4.12 2.90
C SER A 160 2.68 -4.75 1.55
N LEU A 161 3.69 -5.02 0.71
CA LEU A 161 3.49 -5.61 -0.61
C LEU A 161 2.76 -6.95 -0.56
N LYS A 162 3.11 -7.80 0.40
CA LYS A 162 2.50 -9.13 0.59
C LYS A 162 1.05 -9.06 1.09
N ASN A 163 0.78 -8.19 2.06
CA ASN A 163 -0.49 -8.21 2.78
C ASN A 163 -1.50 -7.15 2.32
N GLY A 164 -1.09 -6.20 1.48
CA GLY A 164 -1.95 -5.11 1.03
C GLY A 164 -2.15 -4.02 2.08
N PHE A 165 -1.18 -3.85 2.98
CA PHE A 165 -1.23 -2.83 4.03
C PHE A 165 -0.44 -1.59 3.64
N THR A 166 -0.74 -0.45 4.26
CA THR A 166 0.11 0.74 4.14
C THR A 166 1.47 0.49 4.81
N ILE A 167 2.45 1.37 4.54
CA ILE A 167 3.79 1.25 5.13
C ILE A 167 3.74 1.47 6.65
N GLY A 168 2.95 2.44 7.11
CA GLY A 168 2.71 2.72 8.51
C GLY A 168 2.02 1.56 9.24
N GLN A 169 1.00 0.97 8.62
CA GLN A 169 0.37 -0.24 9.17
C GLN A 169 1.37 -1.39 9.28
N SER A 170 2.23 -1.55 8.28
CA SER A 170 3.27 -2.58 8.27
C SER A 170 4.30 -2.38 9.38
N PHE A 171 4.68 -1.13 9.68
CA PHE A 171 5.53 -0.82 10.82
C PHE A 171 4.92 -1.25 12.16
N VAL A 172 3.62 -1.02 12.34
CA VAL A 172 2.94 -1.39 13.60
C VAL A 172 2.77 -2.89 13.70
N ASN A 173 2.36 -3.57 12.62
CA ASN A 173 2.18 -5.03 12.61
C ASN A 173 3.47 -5.80 12.85
N LEU A 174 4.61 -5.29 12.36
CA LEU A 174 5.93 -5.87 12.62
C LEU A 174 6.51 -5.47 13.99
N GLY A 175 5.80 -4.65 14.78
CA GLY A 175 6.24 -4.19 16.09
C GLY A 175 7.36 -3.15 16.07
N PHE A 176 7.61 -2.53 14.91
CA PHE A 176 8.61 -1.47 14.77
C PHE A 176 8.13 -0.14 15.34
N LEU A 177 6.83 0.11 15.25
CA LEU A 177 6.15 1.25 15.85
C LEU A 177 5.04 0.77 16.78
N CYS A 178 4.81 1.50 17.86
CA CYS A 178 3.57 1.39 18.63
C CYS A 178 2.51 2.36 18.08
N SER A 179 1.26 2.19 18.51
CA SER A 179 0.14 3.06 18.12
C SER A 179 0.46 4.55 18.34
N THR A 180 1.08 4.90 19.48
CA THR A 180 1.45 6.28 19.80
C THR A 180 2.50 6.85 18.84
N SER A 181 3.56 6.10 18.52
CA SER A 181 4.59 6.55 17.58
C SER A 181 4.07 6.64 16.15
N TYR A 182 3.08 5.81 15.77
CA TYR A 182 2.45 5.90 14.46
C TYR A 182 1.61 7.17 14.32
N LYS A 183 0.79 7.51 15.34
CA LYS A 183 0.06 8.79 15.40
C LYS A 183 1.01 9.99 15.31
N LEU A 184 2.14 9.92 16.00
CA LEU A 184 3.17 10.95 15.97
C LEU A 184 3.82 11.08 14.59
N LEU A 185 4.11 9.95 13.93
CA LEU A 185 4.65 9.95 12.58
C LEU A 185 3.69 10.61 11.57
N LEU A 186 2.40 10.32 11.65
CA LEU A 186 1.38 10.97 10.80
C LEU A 186 1.20 12.46 11.11
N GLN A 187 1.33 12.85 12.38
CA GLN A 187 1.38 14.25 12.76
C GLN A 187 2.60 14.95 12.13
N CYS A 188 3.78 14.34 12.23
CA CYS A 188 4.99 14.84 11.60
C CYS A 188 4.83 14.94 10.08
N PHE A 189 4.19 13.97 9.44
CA PHE A 189 3.96 13.98 7.99
C PHE A 189 3.05 15.13 7.59
N SER A 190 1.97 15.35 8.34
CA SER A 190 1.08 16.50 8.14
C SER A 190 1.82 17.83 8.28
N LEU A 191 2.69 17.96 9.31
CA LEU A 191 3.52 19.15 9.51
C LEU A 191 4.57 19.33 8.40
N GLN A 192 5.12 18.24 7.87
CA GLN A 192 6.03 18.29 6.73
C GLN A 192 5.32 18.80 5.47
N CYS A 193 4.08 18.37 5.22
CA CYS A 193 3.27 18.92 4.13
C CYS A 193 2.99 20.42 4.29
N LEU A 194 2.93 20.92 5.53
CA LEU A 194 2.85 22.35 5.86
C LEU A 194 4.21 23.08 5.75
N GLY A 195 5.28 22.41 5.34
CA GLY A 195 6.60 22.99 5.12
C GLY A 195 7.51 23.03 6.34
N GLN A 196 7.24 22.25 7.39
CA GLN A 196 8.14 22.15 8.55
C GLN A 196 9.41 21.36 8.22
N ASP A 197 10.53 21.84 8.73
CA ASP A 197 11.83 21.19 8.55
C ASP A 197 11.94 19.88 9.34
N VAL A 198 12.61 18.89 8.74
CA VAL A 198 12.83 17.56 9.33
C VAL A 198 13.55 17.62 10.68
N SER A 199 14.40 18.62 10.92
CA SER A 199 15.06 18.83 12.22
C SER A 199 14.05 19.10 13.33
N VAL A 200 13.07 19.98 13.07
CA VAL A 200 11.99 20.31 14.01
C VAL A 200 11.13 19.08 14.28
N LEU A 201 10.82 18.32 13.23
CA LEU A 201 10.04 17.08 13.38
C LEU A 201 10.79 16.03 14.20
N ARG A 202 12.11 15.92 14.03
CA ARG A 202 12.95 15.04 14.86
C ARG A 202 12.96 15.48 16.32
N ASP A 203 13.04 16.78 16.58
CA ASP A 203 12.99 17.30 17.95
C ASP A 203 11.62 17.08 18.60
N LEU A 204 10.53 17.17 17.83
CA LEU A 204 9.19 16.79 18.27
C LEU A 204 9.13 15.33 18.70
N VAL A 205 9.67 14.42 17.88
CA VAL A 205 9.75 12.98 18.18
C VAL A 205 10.52 12.70 19.47
N LYS A 206 11.68 13.34 19.63
CA LYS A 206 12.49 13.27 20.85
C LYS A 206 11.77 13.79 22.08
N SER A 207 11.10 14.93 21.95
CA SER A 207 10.34 15.55 23.05
C SER A 207 9.17 14.67 23.51
N ALA A 208 8.59 13.87 22.60
CA ALA A 208 7.56 12.88 22.92
C ALA A 208 8.11 11.62 23.60
N GLY A 209 9.44 11.52 23.75
CA GLY A 209 10.12 10.40 24.41
C GLY A 209 10.45 9.22 23.48
N PHE A 210 10.41 9.42 22.17
CA PHE A 210 10.82 8.42 21.19
C PHE A 210 12.22 8.76 20.68
N ASP A 211 13.16 7.83 20.85
CA ASP A 211 14.52 7.92 20.32
C ASP A 211 14.94 6.57 19.74
N PHE A 212 15.97 6.59 18.88
CA PHE A 212 16.52 5.48 18.06
C PHE A 212 16.68 4.12 18.77
N MET A 213 16.63 4.08 20.09
CA MET A 213 17.00 2.93 20.92
C MET A 213 15.81 2.11 21.46
N ARG A 214 14.55 2.40 21.09
CA ARG A 214 13.36 1.63 21.51
C ARG A 214 13.33 1.21 23.01
N ARG A 215 13.98 1.98 23.89
CA ARG A 215 13.92 1.73 25.34
C ARG A 215 12.88 2.65 25.94
N GLY A 216 11.63 2.22 25.87
CA GLY A 216 10.71 2.41 26.99
C GLY A 216 11.15 1.59 28.21
N ILE A 217 12.42 1.69 28.66
CA ILE A 217 12.92 0.94 29.84
C ILE A 217 13.13 1.85 31.05
N ASN A 218 13.17 3.17 30.91
CA ASN A 218 13.42 4.05 32.06
C ASN A 218 12.29 5.06 32.28
N GLY A 219 11.10 4.60 32.67
CA GLY A 219 10.15 5.31 33.56
C GLY A 219 9.74 6.76 33.26
N SER A 220 10.14 7.34 32.12
CA SER A 220 9.87 8.72 31.74
C SER A 220 8.66 8.72 30.83
N LYS A 221 7.51 9.05 31.43
CA LYS A 221 6.27 9.54 30.81
C LYS A 221 6.27 9.46 29.28
N GLN A 222 5.89 8.30 28.72
CA GLN A 222 5.45 8.28 27.33
C GLN A 222 4.29 9.26 27.24
N HIS A 223 4.50 10.38 26.55
CA HIS A 223 3.42 11.30 26.31
C HIS A 223 2.50 10.60 25.32
N ASN A 224 1.31 10.22 25.79
CA ASN A 224 0.27 9.69 24.92
C ASN A 224 -0.09 10.81 23.93
N VAL A 225 0.40 10.69 22.70
CA VAL A 225 0.03 11.59 21.61
C VAL A 225 -1.43 11.29 21.30
N SER A 226 -2.30 12.21 21.74
CA SER A 226 -3.73 12.12 21.47
C SER A 226 -3.97 12.09 19.98
N LEU A 227 -4.86 11.20 19.54
CA LEU A 227 -5.32 11.15 18.15
C LEU A 227 -5.80 12.53 17.66
N THR A 228 -6.45 13.28 18.54
CA THR A 228 -6.96 14.63 18.27
C THR A 228 -5.86 15.58 17.78
N ASN A 229 -4.64 15.46 18.30
CA ASN A 229 -3.51 16.31 17.89
C ASN A 229 -3.05 15.95 16.47
N SER A 230 -2.92 14.66 16.17
CA SER A 230 -2.59 14.17 14.82
C SER A 230 -3.66 14.58 13.80
N LEU A 231 -4.94 14.40 14.15
CA LEU A 231 -6.06 14.80 13.31
C LEU A 231 -6.10 16.32 13.06
N SER A 232 -5.81 17.13 14.09
CA SER A 232 -5.80 18.59 13.92
C SER A 232 -4.67 19.09 13.01
N ALA A 233 -3.49 18.45 13.06
CA ALA A 233 -2.38 18.77 12.18
C ALA A 233 -2.71 18.37 10.74
N TYR A 234 -3.33 17.21 10.57
CA TYR A 234 -3.79 16.69 9.29
C TYR A 234 -4.87 17.56 8.65
N GLU A 235 -5.90 17.93 9.41
CA GLU A 235 -6.98 18.81 8.96
C GLU A 235 -6.43 20.14 8.41
N LYS A 236 -5.45 20.73 9.11
CA LYS A 236 -4.76 21.95 8.65
C LYS A 236 -3.94 21.72 7.38
N ALA A 237 -3.31 20.56 7.24
CA ALA A 237 -2.50 20.23 6.07
C ALA A 237 -3.35 20.12 4.79
N LEU A 238 -4.58 19.58 4.90
CA LEU A 238 -5.48 19.41 3.75
C LEU A 238 -6.53 20.51 3.59
N GLY A 239 -6.75 21.33 4.63
CA GLY A 239 -7.77 22.39 4.60
C GLY A 239 -9.21 21.87 4.72
N GLU A 240 -9.41 20.67 5.28
CA GLU A 240 -10.73 20.03 5.38
C GLU A 240 -11.44 20.32 6.71
N ASN A 241 -11.95 21.54 6.87
CA ASN A 241 -12.58 22.00 8.11
C ASN A 241 -13.69 21.06 8.62
N GLY A 242 -13.67 20.77 9.93
CA GLY A 242 -14.63 19.93 10.65
C GLY A 242 -14.38 18.43 10.53
N LEU A 243 -13.38 18.00 9.76
CA LEU A 243 -13.09 16.58 9.53
C LEU A 243 -12.66 15.88 10.82
N ASN A 244 -11.82 16.51 11.65
CA ASN A 244 -11.32 15.88 12.88
C ASN A 244 -12.45 15.43 13.81
N LYS A 245 -13.45 16.29 14.02
CA LYS A 245 -14.61 16.03 14.89
C LYS A 245 -15.53 14.97 14.30
N GLY A 246 -15.71 14.98 12.97
CA GLY A 246 -16.43 13.91 12.27
C GLY A 246 -15.77 12.55 12.47
N LEU A 247 -14.44 12.49 12.34
CA LEU A 247 -13.66 11.27 12.57
C LEU A 247 -13.69 10.81 14.02
N GLU A 248 -13.58 11.73 14.99
CA GLU A 248 -13.75 11.42 16.41
C GLU A 248 -15.14 10.82 16.71
N LEU A 249 -16.19 11.32 16.05
CA LEU A 249 -17.54 10.78 16.19
C LEU A 249 -17.68 9.39 15.56
N ILE A 250 -17.08 9.16 14.38
CA ILE A 250 -17.02 7.84 13.72
C ILE A 250 -16.36 6.80 14.64
N LEU A 251 -15.24 7.17 15.25
CA LEU A 251 -14.52 6.31 16.21
C LEU A 251 -15.35 6.08 17.48
N SER A 252 -15.98 7.12 18.02
CA SER A 252 -16.85 7.02 19.19
C SER A 252 -18.08 6.14 18.94
N ALA A 253 -18.58 6.13 17.71
CA ALA A 253 -19.69 5.30 17.27
C ALA A 253 -19.29 3.85 16.98
N GLY A 254 -17.99 3.53 16.93
CA GLY A 254 -17.49 2.20 16.59
C GLY A 254 -17.80 1.80 15.15
N VAL A 255 -18.06 2.78 14.26
CA VAL A 255 -18.29 2.55 12.83
C VAL A 255 -17.00 2.12 12.14
N MET A 256 -15.87 2.62 12.62
CA MET A 256 -14.54 2.29 12.14
C MET A 256 -13.58 2.28 13.34
N ASP A 257 -12.54 1.45 13.27
CA ASP A 257 -11.49 1.43 14.26
C ASP A 257 -10.44 2.52 14.01
N GLU A 258 -9.67 2.84 15.05
CA GLU A 258 -8.63 3.87 14.97
C GLU A 258 -7.56 3.54 13.93
N PHE A 259 -7.20 2.27 13.76
CA PHE A 259 -6.11 1.88 12.87
C PHE A 259 -6.48 2.06 11.40
N SER A 260 -7.75 1.76 11.04
CA SER A 260 -8.30 2.04 9.72
C SER A 260 -8.35 3.54 9.40
N VAL A 261 -8.68 4.40 10.38
CA VAL A 261 -8.61 5.86 10.19
C VAL A 261 -7.17 6.31 9.92
N LEU A 262 -6.22 5.82 10.70
CA LEU A 262 -4.81 6.19 10.53
C LEU A 262 -4.25 5.76 9.17
N SER A 263 -4.64 4.59 8.66
CA SER A 263 -4.23 4.16 7.31
C SER A 263 -4.84 5.02 6.21
N MET A 264 -6.12 5.40 6.32
CA MET A 264 -6.73 6.31 5.34
C MET A 264 -6.07 7.69 5.34
N ILE A 265 -5.66 8.19 6.52
CA ILE A 265 -4.88 9.43 6.64
C ILE A 265 -3.52 9.27 5.96
N GLU A 266 -2.83 8.15 6.18
CA GLU A 266 -1.56 7.85 5.53
C GLU A 266 -1.69 7.86 4.01
N ASP A 267 -2.68 7.13 3.47
CA ASP A 267 -2.91 7.04 2.02
C ASP A 267 -3.22 8.41 1.42
N SER A 268 -4.07 9.19 2.11
CA SER A 268 -4.37 10.56 1.70
C SER A 268 -3.13 11.46 1.67
N LEU A 269 -2.24 11.36 2.67
CA LEU A 269 -1.00 12.15 2.70
C LEU A 269 0.03 11.70 1.67
N GLU A 270 0.20 10.39 1.47
CA GLU A 270 1.13 9.85 0.46
C GLU A 270 0.72 10.28 -0.95
N GLN A 271 -0.55 10.07 -1.29
CA GLN A 271 -1.11 10.35 -2.62
C GLN A 271 -1.47 11.82 -2.82
N ASN A 272 -1.45 12.65 -1.75
CA ASN A 272 -1.88 14.04 -1.76
C ASN A 272 -3.34 14.20 -2.27
N LEU A 273 -4.22 13.34 -1.77
CA LEU A 273 -5.66 13.33 -2.07
C LEU A 273 -6.46 13.81 -0.86
N ALA A 274 -7.64 14.38 -1.08
CA ALA A 274 -8.56 14.73 0.02
C ALA A 274 -9.01 13.46 0.76
N PHE A 275 -9.19 13.54 2.09
CA PHE A 275 -9.61 12.39 2.90
C PHE A 275 -10.94 11.83 2.42
N ARG A 276 -11.87 12.71 2.04
CA ARG A 276 -13.18 12.35 1.47
C ARG A 276 -13.07 11.48 0.22
N THR A 277 -12.05 11.65 -0.60
CA THR A 277 -11.85 10.79 -1.78
C THR A 277 -11.45 9.38 -1.34
N VAL A 278 -10.44 9.28 -0.47
CA VAL A 278 -9.95 8.00 0.07
C VAL A 278 -11.05 7.26 0.84
N PHE A 279 -11.85 7.99 1.62
CA PHE A 279 -12.99 7.44 2.36
C PHE A 279 -14.06 6.87 1.42
N ALA A 280 -14.42 7.61 0.35
CA ALA A 280 -15.39 7.14 -0.63
C ALA A 280 -14.90 5.91 -1.40
N GLU A 281 -13.62 5.81 -1.71
CA GLU A 281 -13.05 4.63 -2.35
C GLU A 281 -13.11 3.40 -1.44
N SER A 282 -12.92 3.59 -0.13
CA SER A 282 -12.94 2.50 0.86
C SER A 282 -14.36 2.05 1.25
N PHE A 283 -15.30 2.99 1.38
CA PHE A 283 -16.68 2.74 1.83
C PHE A 283 -17.72 2.77 0.71
N GLY A 284 -17.30 3.04 -0.54
CA GLY A 284 -18.18 3.23 -1.70
C GLY A 284 -18.95 4.57 -1.69
N SER A 285 -18.95 5.33 -0.59
CA SER A 285 -19.67 6.59 -0.47
C SER A 285 -19.15 7.46 0.68
N ASN A 286 -19.30 8.78 0.53
CA ASN A 286 -19.04 9.77 1.58
C ASN A 286 -20.22 10.01 2.53
N TYR A 287 -21.34 9.33 2.33
CA TYR A 287 -22.57 9.58 3.09
C TYR A 287 -22.37 9.52 4.61
N ILE A 288 -21.68 8.48 5.10
CA ILE A 288 -21.42 8.28 6.54
C ILE A 288 -20.50 9.37 7.07
N LEU A 289 -19.44 9.72 6.34
CA LEU A 289 -18.49 10.75 6.73
C LEU A 289 -19.16 12.14 6.81
N GLU A 290 -19.93 12.51 5.79
CA GLU A 290 -20.66 13.78 5.76
C GLU A 290 -21.73 13.87 6.87
N SER A 291 -22.38 12.75 7.15
CA SER A 291 -23.35 12.66 8.26
C SER A 291 -22.64 12.84 9.61
N ALA A 292 -21.47 12.22 9.79
CA ALA A 292 -20.67 12.36 11.00
C ALA A 292 -20.19 13.80 11.21
N VAL A 293 -19.68 14.46 10.16
CA VAL A 293 -19.24 15.86 10.23
C VAL A 293 -20.40 16.79 10.59
N LYS A 294 -21.57 16.62 9.96
CA LYS A 294 -22.77 17.42 10.27
C LYS A 294 -23.24 17.21 11.72
N LEU A 295 -23.33 15.96 12.16
CA LEU A 295 -23.72 15.65 13.54
C LEU A 295 -22.71 16.22 14.55
N ALA A 296 -21.42 16.12 14.26
CA ALA A 296 -20.38 16.67 15.13
C ALA A 296 -20.47 18.20 15.26
N ASN A 297 -20.80 18.90 14.18
CA ASN A 297 -21.04 20.36 14.22
C ASN A 297 -22.28 20.73 15.06
N LEU A 298 -23.35 19.92 15.00
CA LEU A 298 -24.55 20.12 15.83
C LEU A 298 -24.31 19.84 17.32
N VAL A 299 -23.42 18.90 17.62
CA VAL A 299 -22.97 18.65 19.00
C VAL A 299 -22.16 19.83 19.52
N GLU A 300 -21.30 20.42 18.69
CA GLU A 300 -20.50 21.59 19.07
C GLU A 300 -21.33 22.85 19.26
N SER A 301 -22.36 23.07 18.45
CA SER A 301 -23.30 24.19 18.64
C SER A 301 -24.16 24.05 19.90
N GLY A 302 -24.10 22.90 20.58
CA GLY A 302 -24.89 22.59 21.78
C GLY A 302 -26.36 22.27 21.48
N GLU A 303 -26.74 22.17 20.21
CA GLU A 303 -28.09 21.83 19.76
C GLU A 303 -28.36 20.33 19.89
N PHE A 304 -27.31 19.51 20.03
CA PHE A 304 -27.41 18.06 20.01
C PHE A 304 -26.54 17.38 21.07
N ALA A 305 -27.07 16.34 21.73
CA ALA A 305 -26.30 15.56 22.70
C ALA A 305 -25.34 14.58 21.99
N LYS A 306 -24.12 14.45 22.50
CA LYS A 306 -23.08 13.58 21.92
C LYS A 306 -23.52 12.11 21.86
N GLU A 307 -24.20 11.62 22.90
CA GLU A 307 -24.69 10.24 22.97
C GLU A 307 -25.75 9.97 21.89
N MET A 308 -26.58 10.97 21.57
CA MET A 308 -27.58 10.86 20.52
C MET A 308 -26.91 10.87 19.13
N ALA A 309 -25.90 11.72 18.94
CA ALA A 309 -25.13 11.76 17.69
C ALA A 309 -24.47 10.41 17.39
N VAL A 310 -23.90 9.77 18.42
CA VAL A 310 -23.31 8.44 18.32
C VAL A 310 -24.34 7.40 17.87
N ARG A 311 -25.51 7.34 18.52
CA ARG A 311 -26.56 6.38 18.16
C ARG A 311 -27.09 6.60 16.74
N MET A 312 -27.35 7.86 16.36
CA MET A 312 -27.82 8.18 15.02
C MET A 312 -26.82 7.78 13.94
N LEU A 313 -25.52 7.94 14.21
CA LEU A 313 -24.49 7.54 13.27
C LEU A 313 -24.40 6.01 13.16
N GLN A 314 -24.59 5.27 14.25
CA GLN A 314 -24.69 3.80 14.25
C GLN A 314 -25.90 3.32 13.43
N ASP A 315 -27.07 3.92 13.65
CA ASP A 315 -28.28 3.58 12.90
C ASP A 315 -28.13 3.88 11.39
N ALA A 316 -27.53 5.02 11.05
CA ALA A 316 -27.24 5.38 9.66
C ALA A 316 -26.25 4.40 9.00
N PHE A 317 -25.24 3.94 9.75
CA PHE A 317 -24.30 2.94 9.27
C PHE A 317 -24.98 1.59 8.99
N LEU A 318 -25.85 1.12 9.90
CA LEU A 318 -26.61 -0.13 9.73
C LEU A 318 -27.59 -0.08 8.54
N GLN A 319 -28.18 1.09 8.28
CA GLN A 319 -29.06 1.27 7.13
C GLN A 319 -28.30 1.30 5.80
N PHE A 320 -27.07 1.85 5.80
CA PHE A 320 -26.22 1.92 4.61
C PHE A 320 -25.56 0.57 4.30
N ASN A 321 -25.22 -0.21 5.33
CA ASN A 321 -24.67 -1.56 5.22
C ASN A 321 -25.59 -2.56 5.93
N PRO A 322 -26.77 -2.89 5.37
CA PRO A 322 -27.57 -3.98 5.90
C PRO A 322 -26.77 -5.27 5.69
N GLN A 323 -26.37 -5.90 6.80
CA GLN A 323 -25.76 -7.23 6.78
C GLN A 323 -26.66 -8.25 6.08
#